data_AF-A0A966UEE9-F1
#
_entry.id   AF-A0A966UEE9-F1
#
_cell.length_a   1.000
_cell.length_b   1.000
_cell.length_c   1.000
_cell.angle_alpha   90.00
_cell.angle_beta   90.00
_cell.angle_gamma   90.00
#
_symmetry.space_group_name_H-M   'P 1'
#
loop_
_entity.id
_entity.type
_entity.pdbx_description
1 polymer ?
#
loop_
_entity_poly.entity_id
_entity_poly.type
_entity_poly.pdbx_seq_one_letter_code
_entity_poly.pdbx_strand_id
1 'polypeptide(L)'
;MKITGYELFLVPPRWLFLKIETDEGIVGWGEPVLEAKAETTATCVSEMMDYLMGRDPRTIERHWQRLMKGGFYRGGGVINSAASGIDQALW
;
A
#
# COMPACT_ATOMS: atom_id res chain seq x y z
N MET A 1 15.89 8.94 -2.32
CA MET A 1 14.49 8.83 -1.89
C MET A 1 14.25 7.49 -1.23
N LYS A 2 13.74 7.49 -0.02
CA LYS A 2 13.34 6.33 0.77
C LYS A 2 11.98 6.57 1.39
N ILE A 3 11.17 5.54 1.49
CA ILE A 3 9.90 5.58 2.23
C ILE A 3 10.22 5.69 3.73
N THR A 4 9.64 6.69 4.38
CA THR A 4 9.87 7.04 5.79
C THR A 4 8.64 6.89 6.67
N GLY A 5 7.45 6.93 6.09
CA GLY A 5 6.19 6.85 6.80
C GLY A 5 5.04 6.51 5.88
N TYR A 6 3.94 6.10 6.49
CA TYR A 6 2.65 6.01 5.83
C TYR A 6 1.53 6.27 6.82
N GLU A 7 0.38 6.71 6.31
CA GLU A 7 -0.83 6.91 7.09
C GLU A 7 -2.03 6.36 6.32
N LEU A 8 -2.94 5.72 7.05
CA LEU A 8 -4.18 5.17 6.52
C LEU A 8 -5.37 5.97 7.05
N PHE A 9 -6.27 6.35 6.15
CA PHE A 9 -7.45 7.14 6.48
C PHE A 9 -8.70 6.33 6.16
N LEU A 10 -9.39 5.86 7.20
CA LEU A 10 -10.74 5.32 7.07
C LEU A 10 -11.71 6.48 6.95
N VAL A 11 -12.29 6.64 5.76
CA VAL A 11 -13.15 7.79 5.43
C VAL A 11 -14.58 7.30 5.19
N PRO A 12 -15.59 7.83 5.92
CA PRO A 12 -16.98 7.49 5.67
C PRO A 12 -17.41 7.81 4.23
N PRO A 13 -18.31 7.02 3.62
CA PRO A 13 -18.98 5.87 4.23
C PRO A 13 -18.21 4.56 4.10
N ARG A 14 -17.19 4.47 3.23
CA ARG A 14 -16.56 3.17 2.88
C ARG A 14 -15.17 3.29 2.24
N TRP A 15 -14.51 4.43 2.34
CA TRP A 15 -13.24 4.68 1.67
C TRP A 15 -12.07 4.37 2.59
N LEU A 16 -10.95 3.99 1.97
CA LEU A 16 -9.67 3.86 2.64
C LEU A 16 -8.62 4.55 1.76
N PHE A 17 -8.04 5.63 2.27
CA PHE A 17 -6.89 6.27 1.62
C PHE A 17 -5.59 5.87 2.29
N LEU A 18 -4.54 5.81 1.48
CA LEU A 18 -3.16 5.58 1.87
C LEU A 18 -2.33 6.79 1.43
N LYS A 19 -1.58 7.33 2.37
CA LYS A 19 -0.54 8.33 2.14
C LYS A 19 0.82 7.70 2.41
N ILE A 20 1.76 7.78 1.47
CA ILE A 20 3.15 7.32 1.65
C ILE A 20 4.08 8.54 1.63
N GLU A 21 4.99 8.64 2.60
CA GLU A 21 5.91 9.75 2.78
C GLU A 21 7.36 9.33 2.55
N THR A 22 8.17 10.23 1.99
CA THR A 22 9.59 9.97 1.70
C THR A 22 10.54 10.91 2.43
N ASP A 23 11.81 10.53 2.54
CA ASP A 23 12.90 11.34 3.11
C ASP A 23 13.21 12.63 2.33
N GLU A 24 12.65 12.78 1.14
CA GLU A 24 12.76 13.98 0.30
C GLU A 24 11.51 14.88 0.41
N GLY A 25 10.55 14.56 1.30
CA GLY A 25 9.33 15.34 1.49
C GLY A 25 8.27 15.14 0.41
N ILE A 26 8.48 14.20 -0.53
CA ILE A 26 7.49 13.81 -1.54
C ILE A 26 6.48 12.85 -0.92
N VAL A 27 5.20 13.07 -1.27
CA VAL A 27 4.06 12.30 -0.79
C VAL A 27 3.31 11.69 -1.96
N GLY A 28 3.06 10.39 -1.89
CA GLY A 28 2.19 9.66 -2.81
C GLY A 28 0.87 9.26 -2.17
N TRP A 29 -0.19 9.19 -2.97
CA TRP A 29 -1.54 8.85 -2.51
C TRP A 29 -2.12 7.68 -3.28
N GLY A 30 -2.87 6.82 -2.58
CA GLY A 30 -3.62 5.74 -3.18
C GLY A 30 -4.86 5.35 -2.39
N GLU A 31 -5.69 4.50 -2.97
CA GLU A 31 -6.99 4.07 -2.41
C GLU A 31 -7.08 2.54 -2.34
N PRO A 32 -6.53 1.90 -1.28
CA PRO A 32 -6.56 0.45 -1.14
C PRO A 32 -7.88 -0.03 -0.53
N VAL A 33 -9.01 0.06 -1.24
CA VAL A 33 -10.30 -0.40 -0.70
C VAL A 33 -10.75 -1.74 -1.30
N LEU A 34 -11.19 -2.63 -0.41
CA LEU A 34 -12.14 -3.69 -0.78
C LEU A 34 -13.46 -3.35 -0.07
N GLU A 35 -14.52 -3.16 -0.84
CA GLU A 35 -15.81 -2.72 -0.29
C GLU A 35 -16.29 -3.69 0.81
N ALA A 36 -16.84 -3.13 1.89
CA ALA A 36 -17.26 -3.82 3.12
C ALA A 36 -16.14 -4.55 3.90
N LYS A 37 -14.87 -4.40 3.50
CA LYS A 37 -13.70 -5.00 4.15
C LYS A 37 -12.57 -4.00 4.41
N ALA A 38 -12.90 -2.71 4.59
CA ALA A 38 -11.94 -1.62 4.73
C ALA A 38 -10.90 -1.87 5.83
N GLU A 39 -11.31 -2.32 7.02
CA GLU A 39 -10.38 -2.60 8.12
C GLU A 39 -9.45 -3.79 7.80
N THR A 40 -9.97 -4.86 7.19
CA THR A 40 -9.16 -6.00 6.77
C THR A 40 -8.13 -5.58 5.71
N THR A 41 -8.54 -4.73 4.75
CA THR A 41 -7.62 -4.20 3.75
C THR A 41 -6.59 -3.26 4.36
N ALA A 42 -6.97 -2.43 5.34
CA ALA A 42 -6.04 -1.58 6.08
C ALA A 42 -4.94 -2.39 6.77
N THR A 43 -5.31 -3.47 7.48
CA THR A 43 -4.33 -4.39 8.09
C THR A 43 -3.39 -4.99 7.04
N CYS A 44 -3.93 -5.43 5.89
CA CYS A 44 -3.12 -5.98 4.81
C CYS A 44 -2.13 -4.94 4.23
N VAL A 45 -2.55 -3.68 4.09
CA VAL A 45 -1.66 -2.58 3.68
C VAL A 45 -0.54 -2.41 4.70
N SER A 46 -0.85 -2.39 6.00
CA SER A 46 0.17 -2.27 7.04
C SER A 46 1.22 -3.39 6.99
N GLU A 47 0.79 -4.66 6.84
CA GLU A 47 1.71 -5.80 6.68
C GLU A 47 2.58 -5.68 5.43
N MET A 48 2.03 -5.15 4.33
CA MET A 48 2.79 -4.89 3.10
C MET A 48 3.77 -3.72 3.24
N MET A 49 3.40 -2.68 4.00
CA MET A 49 4.24 -1.51 4.24
C MET A 49 5.48 -1.85 5.05
N ASP A 50 5.44 -2.84 5.95
CA ASP A 50 6.63 -3.33 6.68
C ASP A 50 7.77 -3.72 5.73
N TYR A 51 7.44 -4.27 4.55
CA TYR A 51 8.43 -4.54 3.53
C TYR A 51 8.99 -3.24 2.91
N LEU A 52 8.14 -2.24 2.68
CA LEU A 52 8.48 -1.01 1.93
C LEU A 52 9.25 0.03 2.75
N MET A 53 9.11 0.03 4.08
CA MET A 53 9.82 0.99 4.94
C MET A 53 11.33 1.01 4.66
N GLY A 54 11.87 2.22 4.47
CA GLY A 54 13.30 2.45 4.19
C GLY A 54 13.75 2.13 2.76
N ARG A 55 12.86 1.66 1.88
CA ARG A 55 13.20 1.33 0.48
C ARG A 55 12.96 2.50 -0.46
N ASP A 56 13.68 2.49 -1.58
CA ASP A 56 13.48 3.45 -2.69
C ASP A 56 12.15 3.16 -3.41
N PRO A 57 11.17 4.07 -3.40
CA PRO A 57 9.85 3.84 -3.98
C PRO A 57 9.87 3.70 -5.51
N ARG A 58 10.90 4.22 -6.21
CA ARG A 58 10.93 4.32 -7.69
C ARG A 58 11.03 2.98 -8.41
N THR A 59 11.34 1.90 -7.68
CA THR A 59 11.39 0.55 -8.26
C THR A 59 10.03 -0.14 -8.17
N ILE A 60 9.01 0.51 -8.73
CA ILE A 60 7.59 0.18 -8.54
C ILE A 60 7.31 -1.28 -8.90
N GLU A 61 7.69 -1.71 -10.11
CA GLU A 61 7.49 -3.09 -10.57
C GLU A 61 8.14 -4.13 -9.63
N ARG A 62 9.33 -3.83 -9.11
CA ARG A 62 10.02 -4.73 -8.16
C ARG A 62 9.23 -4.86 -6.86
N HIS A 63 8.70 -3.75 -6.36
CA HIS A 63 7.87 -3.74 -5.16
C HIS A 63 6.59 -4.51 -5.40
N TRP A 64 5.90 -4.23 -6.51
CA TRP A 64 4.69 -4.94 -6.90
C TRP A 64 4.91 -6.46 -6.99
N GLN A 65 5.96 -6.90 -7.67
CA GLN A 65 6.31 -8.32 -7.78
C GLN A 65 6.56 -8.95 -6.40
N ARG A 66 7.23 -8.24 -5.49
CA ARG A 66 7.48 -8.74 -4.13
C ARG A 66 6.20 -8.82 -3.31
N LEU A 67 5.34 -7.80 -3.35
CA LEU A 67 4.06 -7.80 -2.64
C LEU A 67 3.12 -8.89 -3.15
N MET A 68 3.09 -9.11 -4.47
CA MET A 68 2.15 -10.04 -5.10
C MET A 68 2.62 -11.50 -5.15
N LYS A 69 3.94 -11.74 -5.17
CA LYS A 69 4.50 -13.10 -5.34
C LYS A 69 5.42 -13.52 -4.19
N GLY A 70 5.65 -12.66 -3.21
CA GLY A 70 6.56 -12.91 -2.09
C GLY A 70 5.99 -13.78 -0.96
N GLY A 71 4.67 -13.87 -0.84
CA GLY A 71 3.94 -14.58 0.22
C GLY A 71 3.50 -16.00 -0.11
N PHE A 72 4.11 -16.64 -1.11
CA PHE A 72 3.77 -17.97 -1.64
C PHE A 72 2.40 -18.03 -2.35
N TYR A 73 1.31 -17.92 -1.60
CA TYR A 73 -0.05 -17.83 -2.17
C TYR A 73 -0.30 -16.42 -2.74
N ARG A 74 -1.09 -16.36 -3.81
CA ARG A 74 -1.19 -15.15 -4.62
C ARG A 74 -2.60 -14.56 -4.57
N GLY A 75 -2.65 -13.25 -4.30
CA GLY A 75 -3.80 -12.41 -4.56
C GLY A 75 -5.05 -12.73 -3.73
N GLY A 76 -6.21 -12.47 -4.32
CA GLY A 76 -7.50 -12.41 -3.61
C GLY A 76 -7.93 -10.96 -3.41
N GLY A 77 -9.21 -10.73 -3.09
CA GLY A 77 -9.78 -9.37 -3.03
C GLY A 77 -9.00 -8.43 -2.10
N VAL A 78 -8.66 -8.90 -0.90
CA VAL A 78 -7.95 -8.08 0.10
C VAL A 78 -6.53 -7.74 -0.36
N ILE A 79 -5.75 -8.75 -0.75
CA ILE A 79 -4.35 -8.58 -1.17
C ILE A 79 -4.25 -7.72 -2.44
N ASN A 80 -5.12 -7.96 -3.43
CA ASN A 80 -5.13 -7.19 -4.67
C ASN A 80 -5.52 -5.73 -4.42
N SER A 81 -6.53 -5.47 -3.57
CA SER A 81 -6.91 -4.09 -3.21
C SER A 81 -5.80 -3.37 -2.44
N ALA A 82 -5.17 -4.03 -1.47
CA ALA A 82 -4.06 -3.46 -0.71
C ALA A 82 -2.87 -3.11 -1.64
N ALA A 83 -2.45 -4.05 -2.47
CA ALA A 83 -1.37 -3.83 -3.43
C ALA A 83 -1.70 -2.74 -4.45
N SER A 84 -2.94 -2.63 -4.89
CA SER A 84 -3.37 -1.58 -5.84
C SER A 84 -3.24 -0.17 -5.25
N GLY A 85 -3.66 0.05 -4.00
CA GLY A 85 -3.53 1.37 -3.38
C GLY A 85 -2.08 1.73 -3.09
N ILE A 86 -1.23 0.75 -2.77
CA ILE A 86 0.22 0.96 -2.66
C ILE A 86 0.80 1.33 -4.03
N ASP A 87 0.47 0.60 -5.09
CA ASP A 87 0.97 0.87 -6.45
C ASP A 87 0.62 2.30 -6.90
N GLN A 88 -0.63 2.73 -6.70
CA GLN A 88 -1.07 4.10 -6.95
C GLN A 88 -0.22 5.14 -6.22
N ALA A 89 0.10 4.89 -4.95
CA ALA A 89 0.91 5.81 -4.14
C ALA A 89 2.41 5.81 -4.51
N LEU A 90 2.89 4.81 -5.25
CA LEU A 90 4.30 4.73 -5.67
C LEU A 90 4.55 5.35 -7.06
N TRP A 91 3.50 5.50 -7.88
CA TRP A 91 3.54 6.16 -9.19
C TRP A 91 3.55 7.69 -9.08
#